data_AF-A0A8T2VWR0-F1
#
_entry.id   AF-A0A8T2VWR0-F1
#
_cell.length_a   1.000
_cell.length_b   1.000
_cell.length_c   1.000
_cell.angle_alpha   90.00
_cell.angle_beta   90.00
_cell.angle_gamma   90.00
#
_symmetry.space_group_name_H-M   'P 1'
#
loop_
_entity.id
_entity.type
_entity.pdbx_description
1 polymer ?
#
loop_
_entity_poly.entity_id
_entity_poly.type
_entity_poly.pdbx_seq_one_letter_code
_entity_poly.pdbx_strand_id
1 'polypeptide(L)'
;MDDFGSLLQTALQNSGLPYLSIRSMQNPQWPLNFERLCGTYNDPELEYDGESGNISAEVSTLSMHGGAIAYTCKDGAKVYKATLKALEGHGYYDSKKAVECAKAALAIHPVCPEAYNVLAVHDASNYEEALEYFKKAVEQGTLIKDKDDLKEALESKDLFSIPPMRAYHRGLFGVGNTLRKMGKFKEALVYYEKLAVLDQNPGSSSMSYMNYNAHLPELWLRVYGPQECLKRALKFKNKDCIEYHSCQIPWYANLTLALFAADHVTTYDFPEAKPRPANPDFTKEAVQSRMAPLYLLRNHPLVCELLTGMRRMPGGKIPTNVPGSESLLQAAVYATSCLDLWEQTPGALEYLRKMTNTQILGDKMAKGVDMTNPIIEVAPLLKLIDDGIFPNALHIGEEASHEPLLHMAIFQRPGADIIIEKLIAAGANVKIQVGPGLTALHKACYYACGRAVFARW
;
A
#
# COMPACT_ATOMS: atom_id res chain seq x y z
N MET A 1 -28.31 28.79 -12.68
CA MET A 1 -26.94 28.29 -12.39
C MET A 1 -26.54 27.16 -13.35
N ASP A 2 -27.48 26.54 -14.08
CA ASP A 2 -27.18 25.44 -15.02
C ASP A 2 -26.56 25.85 -16.36
N ASP A 3 -26.53 27.15 -16.68
CA ASP A 3 -26.09 27.65 -18.00
C ASP A 3 -24.58 27.99 -18.05
N PHE A 4 -23.92 28.10 -16.89
CA PHE A 4 -22.49 28.42 -16.84
C PHE A 4 -21.62 27.20 -17.14
N GLY A 5 -22.09 26.00 -16.79
CA GLY A 5 -21.39 24.73 -17.06
C GLY A 5 -21.38 24.38 -18.55
N SER A 6 -22.49 24.59 -19.27
CA SER A 6 -22.61 24.30 -20.70
C SER A 6 -21.78 25.27 -21.56
N LEU A 7 -21.75 26.56 -21.18
CA LEU A 7 -20.95 27.60 -21.84
C LEU A 7 -19.45 27.37 -21.66
N LEU A 8 -19.01 26.94 -20.47
CA LEU A 8 -17.60 26.62 -20.20
C LEU A 8 -17.14 25.38 -20.99
N GLN A 9 -17.98 24.35 -21.06
CA GLN A 9 -17.71 23.12 -21.78
C GLN A 9 -17.64 23.35 -23.30
N THR A 10 -18.51 24.22 -23.83
CA THR A 10 -18.52 24.63 -25.24
C THR A 10 -17.32 25.53 -25.58
N ALA A 11 -16.92 26.43 -24.69
CA ALA A 11 -15.72 27.27 -24.85
C ALA A 11 -14.42 26.44 -24.83
N LEU A 12 -14.35 25.40 -23.99
CA LEU A 12 -13.24 24.48 -23.94
C LEU A 12 -13.15 23.60 -25.20
N GLN A 13 -14.28 23.08 -25.71
CA GLN A 13 -14.33 22.34 -26.97
C GLN A 13 -13.95 23.19 -28.19
N ASN A 14 -14.33 24.47 -28.22
CA ASN A 14 -14.02 25.38 -29.32
C ASN A 14 -12.61 25.98 -29.27
N SER A 15 -11.89 25.84 -28.15
CA SER A 15 -10.53 26.39 -27.99
C SER A 15 -9.44 25.61 -28.75
N GLY A 16 -9.76 24.44 -29.31
CA GLY A 16 -8.80 23.54 -29.95
C GLY A 16 -7.74 22.98 -28.99
N LEU A 17 -7.86 23.24 -27.68
CA LEU A 17 -7.00 22.66 -26.67
C LEU A 17 -7.46 21.22 -26.42
N PRO A 18 -6.61 20.21 -26.68
CA PRO A 18 -6.99 18.83 -26.44
C PRO A 18 -7.36 18.67 -24.97
N TYR A 19 -8.52 18.05 -24.70
CA TYR A 19 -8.82 17.45 -23.40
C TYR A 19 -7.72 16.43 -23.15
N LEU A 20 -6.64 16.86 -22.50
CA LEU A 20 -5.57 15.96 -22.13
C LEU A 20 -6.07 15.14 -20.96
N SER A 21 -6.43 13.91 -21.28
CA SER A 21 -6.56 12.82 -20.32
C SER A 21 -5.17 12.57 -19.75
N ILE A 22 -4.80 13.34 -18.72
CA ILE A 22 -3.55 13.13 -18.00
C ILE A 22 -3.73 11.82 -17.25
N ARG A 23 -2.92 10.81 -17.58
CA ARG A 23 -2.80 9.63 -16.74
C ARG A 23 -2.28 10.11 -15.40
N SER A 24 -3.15 10.13 -14.41
CA SER A 24 -2.73 10.39 -13.05
C SER A 24 -1.82 9.25 -12.60
N MET A 25 -0.74 9.60 -11.91
CA MET A 25 0.09 8.60 -11.25
C MET A 25 -0.80 7.98 -10.17
N GLN A 26 -0.95 6.67 -10.12
CA GLN A 26 -1.84 6.03 -9.13
C GLN A 26 -1.07 5.23 -8.08
N ASN A 27 0.27 5.32 -8.11
CA ASN A 27 1.13 4.47 -7.32
C ASN A 27 1.92 5.30 -6.31
N PRO A 28 1.71 5.09 -4.99
CA PRO A 28 2.49 5.76 -3.95
C PRO A 28 3.99 5.44 -4.06
N GLN A 29 4.41 4.36 -4.71
CA GLN A 29 5.82 4.01 -4.84
C GLN A 29 6.55 4.82 -5.91
N TRP A 30 5.81 5.35 -6.91
CA TRP A 30 6.29 6.07 -8.09
C TRP A 30 7.66 5.58 -8.59
N PRO A 31 7.71 4.43 -9.28
CA PRO A 31 8.97 3.83 -9.70
C PRO A 31 9.64 4.68 -10.79
N LEU A 32 10.95 4.83 -10.65
CA LEU A 32 11.83 5.46 -11.63
C LEU A 32 12.27 4.42 -12.66
N ASN A 33 12.56 4.86 -13.88
CA ASN A 33 12.80 3.97 -15.02
C ASN A 33 13.95 2.96 -14.84
N PHE A 34 14.92 3.27 -13.98
CA PHE A 34 16.06 2.40 -13.68
C PHE A 34 15.82 1.42 -12.53
N GLU A 35 14.72 1.56 -11.78
CA GLU A 35 14.46 0.73 -10.59
C GLU A 35 14.09 -0.70 -10.94
N ARG A 36 14.54 -1.61 -10.08
CA ARG A 36 14.34 -3.06 -10.22
C ARG A 36 13.95 -3.65 -8.87
N LEU A 37 13.18 -4.72 -8.92
CA LEU A 37 12.93 -5.57 -7.77
C LEU A 37 14.23 -6.26 -7.35
N CYS A 38 14.42 -6.51 -6.05
CA CYS A 38 15.67 -7.05 -5.52
C CYS A 38 15.86 -8.56 -5.73
N GLY A 39 14.85 -9.28 -6.24
CA GLY A 39 14.93 -10.71 -6.50
C GLY A 39 15.64 -11.09 -7.79
N THR A 40 15.84 -12.39 -7.98
CA THR A 40 16.42 -12.97 -9.21
C THR A 40 15.49 -13.97 -9.89
N TYR A 41 14.32 -14.24 -9.28
CA TYR A 41 13.37 -15.21 -9.78
C TYR A 41 12.45 -14.56 -10.81
N ASN A 42 12.23 -15.24 -11.94
CA ASN A 42 11.21 -14.81 -12.89
C ASN A 42 9.87 -15.43 -12.48
N ASP A 43 8.97 -14.62 -11.94
CA ASP A 43 7.64 -15.07 -11.51
C ASP A 43 6.63 -14.84 -12.64
N PRO A 44 6.01 -15.89 -13.22
CA PRO A 44 5.03 -15.75 -14.29
C PRO A 44 3.82 -14.88 -13.91
N GLU A 45 3.45 -14.84 -12.62
CA GLU A 45 2.36 -13.98 -12.14
C GLU A 45 2.74 -12.50 -12.22
N LEU A 46 4.04 -12.18 -12.10
CA LEU A 46 4.53 -10.82 -12.29
C LEU A 46 4.51 -10.39 -13.76
N GLU A 47 4.84 -11.31 -14.68
CA GLU A 47 4.70 -11.07 -16.13
C GLU A 47 3.24 -10.82 -16.48
N TYR A 48 2.33 -11.64 -15.94
CA TYR A 48 0.90 -11.45 -16.08
C TYR A 48 0.45 -10.10 -15.52
N ASP A 49 0.82 -9.71 -14.31
CA ASP A 49 0.51 -8.39 -13.74
C ASP A 49 0.97 -7.23 -14.63
N GLY A 50 2.13 -7.38 -15.29
CA GLY A 50 2.68 -6.40 -16.22
C GLY A 50 1.90 -6.28 -17.54
N GLU A 51 1.38 -7.39 -18.06
CA GLU A 51 0.64 -7.47 -19.32
C GLU A 51 -0.87 -7.22 -19.14
N SER A 52 -1.45 -7.78 -18.07
CA SER A 52 -2.86 -7.83 -17.75
C SER A 52 -3.32 -6.65 -16.90
N GLY A 53 -2.44 -5.66 -16.65
CA GLY A 53 -2.72 -4.43 -15.92
C GLY A 53 -3.90 -3.70 -16.54
N ASN A 54 -5.09 -4.20 -16.26
CA ASN A 54 -6.37 -3.76 -16.75
C ASN A 54 -6.52 -2.37 -16.17
N ILE A 55 -6.41 -1.38 -17.04
CA ILE A 55 -6.47 0.03 -16.69
C ILE A 55 -7.95 0.33 -16.41
N SER A 56 -8.53 -0.28 -15.36
CA SER A 56 -9.84 0.10 -14.83
C SER A 56 -9.77 1.47 -14.14
N ALA A 57 -8.56 1.97 -13.93
CA ALA A 57 -8.25 3.36 -13.76
C ALA A 57 -8.71 4.15 -14.99
N GLU A 58 -9.97 4.55 -14.99
CA GLU A 58 -10.41 5.72 -15.74
C GLU A 58 -9.28 6.72 -15.70
N VAL A 59 -8.75 7.07 -16.88
CA VAL A 59 -7.76 8.14 -17.00
C VAL A 59 -8.48 9.36 -16.46
N SER A 60 -8.29 9.65 -15.18
CA SER A 60 -8.99 10.75 -14.55
C SER A 60 -8.46 11.98 -15.25
N THR A 61 -9.28 12.55 -16.12
CA THR A 61 -9.06 13.85 -16.71
C THR A 61 -9.05 14.82 -15.54
N LEU A 62 -7.88 15.01 -14.92
CA LEU A 62 -7.61 16.13 -14.04
C LEU A 62 -7.70 17.36 -14.92
N SER A 63 -8.92 17.86 -15.09
CA SER A 63 -9.16 19.07 -15.86
C SER A 63 -8.30 20.17 -15.24
N MET A 64 -7.50 20.80 -16.08
CA MET A 64 -6.76 22.01 -15.77
C MET A 64 -7.75 23.18 -15.74
N HIS A 65 -8.76 23.09 -14.88
CA HIS A 65 -9.77 24.14 -14.69
C HIS A 65 -9.05 25.46 -14.33
N GLY A 66 -9.33 26.53 -15.07
CA GLY A 66 -8.70 27.84 -14.91
C GLY A 66 -7.72 28.26 -16.03
N GLY A 67 -7.26 27.32 -16.87
CA GLY A 67 -6.43 27.63 -18.04
C GLY A 67 -5.16 28.44 -17.73
N ALA A 68 -4.69 29.24 -18.69
CA ALA A 68 -3.49 30.07 -18.55
C ALA A 68 -3.57 31.11 -17.41
N ILE A 69 -4.77 31.54 -17.02
CA ILE A 69 -4.99 32.60 -16.02
C ILE A 69 -4.54 32.16 -14.61
N ALA A 70 -4.50 30.85 -14.35
CA ALA A 70 -4.03 30.33 -13.07
C ALA A 70 -2.51 30.50 -12.86
N TYR A 71 -1.75 30.74 -13.94
CA TYR A 71 -0.31 30.98 -13.94
C TYR A 71 -0.06 32.48 -13.93
N THR A 72 0.18 33.03 -12.75
CA THR A 72 0.22 34.49 -12.56
C THR A 72 1.60 35.09 -12.77
N CYS A 73 2.63 34.26 -12.96
CA CYS A 73 3.97 34.71 -13.30
C CYS A 73 4.06 35.42 -14.65
N LYS A 74 5.17 36.13 -14.85
CA LYS A 74 5.57 36.64 -16.16
C LYS A 74 5.63 35.48 -17.18
N ASP A 75 5.04 35.70 -18.35
CA ASP A 75 4.91 34.68 -19.41
C ASP A 75 4.02 33.47 -19.02
N GLY A 76 3.10 33.61 -18.04
CA GLY A 76 2.22 32.53 -17.56
C GLY A 76 1.50 31.72 -18.64
N ALA A 77 1.08 32.36 -19.75
CA ALA A 77 0.51 31.64 -20.90
C ALA A 77 1.50 30.68 -21.59
N LYS A 78 2.78 31.05 -21.69
CA LYS A 78 3.83 30.16 -22.21
C LYS A 78 4.15 29.05 -21.22
N VAL A 79 4.19 29.36 -19.92
CA VAL A 79 4.38 28.35 -18.85
C VAL A 79 3.26 27.32 -18.88
N TYR A 80 2.01 27.75 -19.06
CA TYR A 80 0.86 26.85 -19.22
C TYR A 80 1.02 25.95 -20.44
N LYS A 81 1.37 26.52 -21.61
CA LYS A 81 1.62 25.74 -22.83
C LYS A 81 2.75 24.73 -22.66
N ALA A 82 3.86 25.12 -22.03
CA ALA A 82 4.95 24.22 -21.68
C ALA A 82 4.48 23.11 -20.76
N THR A 83 3.66 23.42 -19.75
CA THR A 83 3.09 22.43 -18.82
C THR A 83 2.21 21.41 -19.55
N LEU A 84 1.32 21.85 -20.44
CA LEU A 84 0.51 20.94 -21.27
C LEU A 84 1.40 20.00 -22.10
N LYS A 85 2.47 20.53 -22.70
CA LYS A 85 3.42 19.72 -23.47
C LYS A 85 4.17 18.71 -22.60
N ALA A 86 4.56 19.09 -21.39
CA ALA A 86 5.19 18.16 -20.45
C ALA A 86 4.22 17.05 -20.00
N LEU A 87 2.95 17.40 -19.74
CA LEU A 87 1.90 16.45 -19.34
C LEU A 87 1.63 15.36 -20.39
N GLU A 88 1.80 15.65 -21.69
CA GLU A 88 1.78 14.62 -22.73
C GLU A 88 2.82 13.51 -22.45
N GLY A 89 3.95 13.87 -21.85
CA GLY A 89 5.03 12.94 -21.49
C GLY A 89 4.56 11.83 -20.55
N HIS A 90 3.73 12.16 -19.55
CA HIS A 90 3.15 11.18 -18.63
C HIS A 90 2.16 10.22 -19.30
N GLY A 91 1.67 10.55 -20.51
CA GLY A 91 0.82 9.68 -21.30
C GLY A 91 1.56 8.56 -22.04
N TYR A 92 2.89 8.64 -22.16
CA TYR A 92 3.69 7.67 -22.91
C TYR A 92 4.32 6.61 -22.00
N TYR A 93 4.19 5.35 -22.41
CA TYR A 93 4.97 4.24 -21.85
C TYR A 93 6.44 4.24 -22.32
N ASP A 94 6.66 4.74 -23.54
CA ASP A 94 7.99 4.89 -24.10
C ASP A 94 8.69 6.08 -23.45
N SER A 95 9.71 5.79 -22.64
CA SER A 95 10.47 6.82 -21.92
C SER A 95 11.15 7.80 -22.87
N LYS A 96 11.53 7.39 -24.08
CA LYS A 96 12.14 8.32 -25.06
C LYS A 96 11.13 9.39 -25.49
N LYS A 97 9.89 8.98 -25.80
CA LYS A 97 8.81 9.92 -26.17
C LYS A 97 8.43 10.83 -25.01
N ALA A 98 8.41 10.31 -23.78
CA ALA A 98 8.18 11.11 -22.58
C ALA A 98 9.25 12.20 -22.41
N VAL A 99 10.52 11.83 -22.57
CA VAL A 99 11.67 12.76 -22.50
C VAL A 99 11.64 13.79 -23.62
N GLU A 100 11.27 13.42 -24.85
CA GLU A 100 11.09 14.36 -25.96
C GLU A 100 10.01 15.42 -25.64
N CYS A 101 8.91 15.01 -25.01
CA CYS A 101 7.86 15.94 -24.57
C CYS A 101 8.37 16.91 -23.50
N ALA A 102 9.14 16.43 -22.52
CA ALA A 102 9.74 17.28 -21.50
C ALA A 102 10.74 18.29 -22.10
N LYS A 103 11.61 17.84 -23.01
CA LYS A 103 12.57 18.72 -23.71
C LYS A 103 11.86 19.76 -24.58
N ALA A 104 10.79 19.37 -25.28
CA ALA A 104 9.96 20.30 -26.03
C ALA A 104 9.26 21.32 -25.13
N ALA A 105 8.78 20.91 -23.95
CA ALA A 105 8.21 21.82 -22.97
C ALA A 105 9.23 22.87 -22.48
N LEU A 106 10.45 22.46 -22.16
CA LEU A 106 11.53 23.37 -21.74
C LEU A 106 11.95 24.33 -22.86
N ALA A 107 11.85 23.92 -24.12
CA ALA A 107 12.08 24.80 -25.27
C ALA A 107 10.97 25.85 -25.45
N ILE A 108 9.73 25.55 -25.03
CA ILE A 108 8.63 26.54 -24.99
C ILE A 108 8.87 27.54 -23.86
N HIS A 109 9.20 27.04 -22.66
CA HIS A 109 9.52 27.88 -21.52
C HIS A 109 10.42 27.15 -20.50
N PRO A 110 11.54 27.76 -20.05
CA PRO A 110 12.47 27.11 -19.12
C PRO A 110 11.88 26.91 -17.72
N VAL A 111 10.94 27.77 -17.32
CA VAL A 111 10.18 27.63 -16.07
C VAL A 111 9.00 26.69 -16.31
N CYS A 112 9.29 25.39 -16.39
CA CYS A 112 8.27 24.33 -16.50
C CYS A 112 8.59 23.22 -15.48
N PRO A 113 8.06 23.30 -14.24
CA PRO A 113 8.33 22.28 -13.21
C PRO A 113 7.93 20.87 -13.64
N GLU A 114 6.85 20.75 -14.42
CA GLU A 114 6.35 19.45 -14.87
C GLU A 114 7.33 18.75 -15.82
N ALA A 115 8.04 19.49 -16.68
CA ALA A 115 9.05 18.90 -17.54
C ALA A 115 10.16 18.22 -16.73
N TYR A 116 10.58 18.83 -15.61
CA TYR A 116 11.57 18.24 -14.71
C TYR A 116 11.03 17.01 -13.98
N ASN A 117 9.75 16.98 -13.60
CA ASN A 117 9.12 15.77 -13.05
C ASN A 117 9.16 14.61 -14.06
N VAL A 118 8.88 14.87 -15.34
CA VAL A 118 8.94 13.85 -16.40
C VAL A 118 10.38 13.37 -16.61
N LEU A 119 11.36 14.28 -16.65
CA LEU A 119 12.79 13.92 -16.78
C LEU A 119 13.27 13.06 -15.60
N ALA A 120 12.87 13.40 -14.38
CA ALA A 120 13.22 12.62 -13.19
C ALA A 120 12.76 11.15 -13.29
N VAL A 121 11.57 10.92 -13.83
CA VAL A 121 10.99 9.57 -13.95
C VAL A 121 11.60 8.80 -15.12
N HIS A 122 11.81 9.46 -16.26
CA HIS A 122 12.08 8.79 -17.54
C HIS A 122 13.51 8.93 -18.06
N ASP A 123 14.20 10.05 -17.78
CA ASP A 123 15.57 10.33 -18.28
C ASP A 123 16.64 9.95 -17.24
N ALA A 124 16.32 10.05 -15.95
CA ALA A 124 17.28 9.75 -14.89
C ALA A 124 17.78 8.31 -14.96
N SER A 125 19.08 8.13 -14.71
CA SER A 125 19.76 6.83 -14.70
C SER A 125 20.08 6.32 -13.29
N ASN A 126 19.91 7.16 -12.26
CA ASN A 126 20.15 6.85 -10.85
C ASN A 126 19.36 7.81 -9.94
N TYR A 127 19.41 7.56 -8.63
CA TYR A 127 18.68 8.33 -7.64
C TYR A 127 19.20 9.76 -7.49
N GLU A 128 20.50 9.99 -7.63
CA GLU A 128 21.11 11.32 -7.54
C GLU A 128 20.59 12.26 -8.65
N GLU A 129 20.55 11.75 -9.88
CA GLU A 129 20.04 12.48 -11.04
C GLU A 129 18.52 12.73 -10.92
N ALA A 130 17.75 11.71 -10.51
CA ALA A 130 16.32 11.88 -10.26
C ALA A 130 16.06 12.94 -9.17
N LEU A 131 16.85 12.92 -8.09
CA LEU A 131 16.76 13.90 -7.01
C LEU A 131 17.08 15.31 -7.50
N GLU A 132 18.08 15.48 -8.37
CA GLU A 132 18.41 16.78 -8.98
C GLU A 132 17.24 17.31 -9.81
N TYR A 133 16.65 16.46 -10.67
CA TYR A 133 15.50 16.84 -11.46
C TYR A 133 14.29 17.21 -10.60
N PHE A 134 13.95 16.42 -9.57
CA PHE A 134 12.85 16.77 -8.67
C PHE A 134 13.11 18.04 -7.87
N LYS A 135 14.34 18.30 -7.43
CA LYS A 135 14.71 19.57 -6.79
C LYS A 135 14.54 20.76 -7.73
N LYS A 136 14.93 20.61 -9.01
CA LYS A 136 14.67 21.62 -10.05
C LYS A 136 13.16 21.82 -10.25
N ALA A 137 12.36 20.75 -10.25
CA ALA A 137 10.90 20.87 -10.32
C ALA A 137 10.32 21.69 -9.16
N VAL A 138 10.81 21.47 -7.93
CA VAL A 138 10.42 22.24 -6.74
C VAL A 138 10.83 23.72 -6.89
N GLU A 139 12.06 23.99 -7.31
CA GLU A 139 12.56 25.35 -7.53
C GLU A 139 11.72 26.11 -8.56
N GLN A 140 11.57 25.54 -9.76
CA GLN A 140 10.82 26.15 -10.85
C GLN A 140 9.32 26.28 -10.51
N GLY A 141 8.79 25.36 -9.70
CA GLY A 141 7.41 25.40 -9.22
C GLY A 141 7.09 26.60 -8.34
N THR A 142 8.09 27.23 -7.71
CA THR A 142 7.89 28.49 -6.96
C THR A 142 7.84 29.73 -7.86
N LEU A 143 8.21 29.61 -9.13
CA LEU A 143 8.31 30.71 -10.07
C LEU A 143 7.08 30.84 -10.99
N ILE A 144 6.14 29.89 -10.93
CA ILE A 144 4.95 29.85 -11.81
C ILE A 144 3.82 30.78 -11.34
N LYS A 145 3.95 31.34 -10.14
CA LYS A 145 3.05 32.30 -9.51
C LYS A 145 3.84 33.49 -9.00
N ASP A 146 3.21 34.66 -8.98
CA ASP A 146 3.76 35.81 -8.29
C ASP A 146 3.80 35.58 -6.77
N LYS A 147 4.60 36.37 -6.04
CA LYS A 147 4.92 36.11 -4.64
C LYS A 147 3.69 36.00 -3.73
N ASP A 148 2.71 36.88 -3.92
CA ASP A 148 1.51 36.92 -3.11
C ASP A 148 0.59 35.72 -3.40
N ASP A 149 0.40 35.39 -4.68
CA ASP A 149 -0.39 34.22 -5.10
C ASP A 149 0.27 32.89 -4.68
N LEU A 150 1.60 32.82 -4.72
CA LEU A 150 2.34 31.65 -4.22
C LEU A 150 2.11 31.48 -2.73
N LYS A 151 2.20 32.57 -1.96
CA LYS A 151 1.96 32.53 -0.52
C LYS A 151 0.54 32.06 -0.21
N GLU A 152 -0.46 32.64 -0.88
CA GLU A 152 -1.86 32.22 -0.74
C GLU A 152 -2.03 30.72 -1.06
N ALA A 153 -1.43 30.27 -2.17
CA ALA A 153 -1.51 28.86 -2.56
C ALA A 153 -0.88 27.93 -1.52
N LEU A 154 0.25 28.29 -0.90
CA LEU A 154 0.91 27.49 0.13
C LEU A 154 0.15 27.51 1.47
N GLU A 155 -0.67 28.52 1.73
CA GLU A 155 -1.50 28.65 2.94
C GLU A 155 -2.87 27.99 2.80
N SER A 156 -3.26 27.55 1.58
CA SER A 156 -4.59 27.01 1.28
C SER A 156 -4.93 25.70 2.00
N LYS A 157 -3.92 24.91 2.38
CA LYS A 157 -4.05 23.54 2.92
C LYS A 157 -4.76 22.56 2.00
N ASP A 158 -4.88 22.90 0.71
CA ASP A 158 -5.46 22.11 -0.38
C ASP A 158 -4.65 22.39 -1.66
N LEU A 159 -3.32 22.35 -1.52
CA LEU A 159 -2.40 22.80 -2.56
C LEU A 159 -2.57 22.00 -3.86
N PHE A 160 -2.88 20.70 -3.78
CA PHE A 160 -3.04 19.87 -4.98
C PHE A 160 -4.27 20.25 -5.81
N SER A 161 -5.31 20.81 -5.17
CA SER A 161 -6.50 21.29 -5.88
C SER A 161 -6.24 22.55 -6.70
N ILE A 162 -5.10 23.23 -6.49
CA ILE A 162 -4.65 24.39 -7.27
C ILE A 162 -3.86 23.90 -8.50
N PRO A 163 -4.41 23.90 -9.73
CA PRO A 163 -3.81 23.17 -10.85
C PRO A 163 -2.36 23.52 -11.20
N PRO A 164 -1.93 24.81 -11.21
CA PRO A 164 -0.52 25.15 -11.40
C PRO A 164 0.41 24.51 -10.36
N MET A 165 -0.06 24.37 -9.11
CA MET A 165 0.77 23.89 -7.99
C MET A 165 0.92 22.37 -7.94
N ARG A 166 0.17 21.62 -8.77
CA ARG A 166 0.29 20.15 -8.85
C ARG A 166 1.69 19.69 -9.23
N ALA A 167 2.35 20.39 -10.15
CA ALA A 167 3.72 20.08 -10.57
C ALA A 167 4.74 20.32 -9.45
N TYR A 168 4.56 21.40 -8.67
CA TYR A 168 5.35 21.68 -7.48
C TYR A 168 5.14 20.61 -6.40
N HIS A 169 3.89 20.22 -6.14
CA HIS A 169 3.56 19.14 -5.20
C HIS A 169 4.17 17.81 -5.65
N ARG A 170 4.10 17.47 -6.94
CA ARG A 170 4.82 16.31 -7.52
C ARG A 170 6.31 16.37 -7.27
N GLY A 171 6.93 17.53 -7.49
CA GLY A 171 8.34 17.74 -7.22
C GLY A 171 8.69 17.47 -5.75
N LEU A 172 7.91 18.02 -4.81
CA LEU A 172 8.12 17.80 -3.37
C LEU A 172 8.04 16.32 -3.01
N PHE A 173 7.05 15.62 -3.55
CA PHE A 173 6.89 14.19 -3.33
C PHE A 173 8.04 13.39 -3.97
N GLY A 174 8.43 13.72 -5.20
CA GLY A 174 9.56 13.09 -5.89
C GLY A 174 10.87 13.26 -5.12
N VAL A 175 11.13 14.44 -4.56
CA VAL A 175 12.28 14.67 -3.67
C VAL A 175 12.20 13.77 -2.43
N GLY A 176 11.08 13.79 -1.71
CA GLY A 176 10.89 12.99 -0.51
C GLY A 176 11.04 11.48 -0.78
N ASN A 177 10.37 10.97 -1.81
CA ASN A 177 10.35 9.56 -2.16
C ASN A 177 11.72 9.09 -2.66
N THR A 178 12.45 9.92 -3.42
CA THR A 178 13.82 9.60 -3.85
C THR A 178 14.76 9.55 -2.64
N LEU A 179 14.69 10.51 -1.72
CA LEU A 179 15.46 10.48 -0.47
C LEU A 179 15.14 9.25 0.38
N ARG A 180 13.86 8.85 0.46
CA ARG A 180 13.43 7.62 1.15
C ARG A 180 14.09 6.39 0.54
N LYS A 181 14.05 6.25 -0.79
CA LYS A 181 14.68 5.14 -1.54
C LYS A 181 16.21 5.12 -1.42
N MET A 182 16.83 6.28 -1.22
CA MET A 182 18.25 6.41 -0.91
C MET A 182 18.61 6.10 0.56
N GLY A 183 17.64 5.73 1.41
CA GLY A 183 17.85 5.50 2.84
C GLY A 183 18.01 6.78 3.68
N LYS A 184 17.79 7.96 3.11
CA LYS A 184 17.91 9.27 3.78
C LYS A 184 16.60 9.64 4.49
N PHE A 185 16.13 8.78 5.38
CA PHE A 185 14.78 8.83 5.95
C PHE A 185 14.46 10.13 6.71
N LYS A 186 15.44 10.68 7.45
CA LYS A 186 15.26 11.96 8.17
C LYS A 186 15.02 13.13 7.20
N GLU A 187 15.78 13.18 6.12
CA GLU A 187 15.62 14.20 5.08
C GLU A 187 14.31 14.00 4.31
N ALA A 188 13.99 12.75 3.96
CA ALA A 188 12.73 12.41 3.31
C ALA A 188 11.52 12.87 4.13
N LEU A 189 11.49 12.58 5.44
CA LEU A 189 10.38 12.92 6.32
C LEU A 189 10.04 14.41 6.32
N VAL A 190 11.03 15.30 6.21
CA VAL A 190 10.80 16.76 6.10
C VAL A 190 9.87 17.09 4.92
N TYR A 191 10.04 16.42 3.78
CA TYR A 191 9.20 16.63 2.61
C TYR A 191 7.80 16.03 2.79
N TYR A 192 7.69 14.84 3.38
CA TYR A 192 6.38 14.22 3.64
C TYR A 192 5.56 15.02 4.67
N GLU A 193 6.19 15.52 5.75
CA GLU A 193 5.52 16.39 6.72
C GLU A 193 5.14 17.74 6.10
N LYS A 194 6.00 18.30 5.23
CA LYS A 194 5.65 19.50 4.46
C LYS A 194 4.42 19.27 3.57
N LEU A 195 4.36 18.13 2.87
CA LEU A 195 3.19 17.76 2.07
C LEU A 195 1.92 17.63 2.94
N ALA A 196 2.02 17.01 4.12
CA ALA A 196 0.90 16.89 5.07
C ALA A 196 0.41 18.24 5.63
N VAL A 197 1.29 19.24 5.70
CA VAL A 197 0.91 20.61 6.08
C VAL A 197 0.22 21.33 4.93
N LEU A 198 0.77 21.21 3.71
CA LEU A 198 0.29 21.86 2.49
C LEU A 198 -1.02 21.27 1.99
N ASP A 199 -1.32 20.02 2.36
CA ASP A 199 -2.53 19.35 1.92
C ASP A 199 -3.17 18.52 3.05
N GLN A 200 -4.19 19.09 3.67
CA GLN A 200 -4.88 18.55 4.84
C GLN A 200 -6.23 17.91 4.47
N ASN A 201 -6.64 17.97 3.21
CA ASN A 201 -7.90 17.39 2.73
C ASN A 201 -7.69 16.32 1.63
N PRO A 202 -7.05 15.19 1.98
CA PRO A 202 -6.77 14.10 1.05
C PRO A 202 -7.98 13.38 0.45
N GLY A 203 -9.18 13.66 0.96
CA GLY A 203 -10.44 13.11 0.46
C GLY A 203 -11.05 13.87 -0.70
N SER A 204 -10.42 14.96 -1.18
CA SER A 204 -10.78 15.46 -2.50
C SER A 204 -10.34 14.43 -3.53
N SER A 205 -11.22 14.07 -4.49
CA SER A 205 -10.98 13.08 -5.55
C SER A 205 -9.72 13.32 -6.40
N SER A 206 -9.01 14.43 -6.16
CA SER A 206 -7.76 14.84 -6.78
C SER A 206 -6.52 14.36 -6.01
N MET A 207 -6.53 14.19 -4.68
CA MET A 207 -5.33 13.81 -3.92
C MET A 207 -4.98 12.31 -3.96
N SER A 208 -5.92 11.49 -4.41
CA SER A 208 -5.84 10.02 -4.57
C SER A 208 -4.66 9.49 -5.40
N TYR A 209 -3.89 10.38 -6.03
CA TYR A 209 -2.90 10.06 -7.04
C TYR A 209 -1.46 9.99 -6.52
N MET A 210 -1.05 10.83 -5.55
CA MET A 210 0.33 10.77 -5.06
C MET A 210 0.50 9.95 -3.78
N ASN A 211 -0.55 9.81 -2.97
CA ASN A 211 -0.62 8.90 -1.83
C ASN A 211 0.64 8.83 -0.95
N TYR A 212 1.35 9.97 -0.82
CA TYR A 212 2.60 10.05 -0.06
C TYR A 212 2.40 9.61 1.40
N ASN A 213 1.19 9.83 1.93
CA ASN A 213 0.83 9.42 3.28
C ASN A 213 1.04 7.93 3.54
N ALA A 214 0.93 7.07 2.51
CA ALA A 214 1.14 5.63 2.62
C ALA A 214 2.51 5.24 3.23
N HIS A 215 3.53 6.09 3.04
CA HIS A 215 4.90 5.86 3.55
C HIS A 215 5.19 6.50 4.90
N LEU A 216 4.27 7.29 5.45
CA LEU A 216 4.50 7.96 6.74
C LEU A 216 4.78 6.97 7.88
N PRO A 217 4.08 5.82 8.01
CA PRO A 217 4.41 4.85 9.04
C PRO A 217 5.82 4.28 8.89
N GLU A 218 6.30 4.05 7.65
CA GLU A 218 7.68 3.64 7.39
C GLU A 218 8.66 4.69 7.94
N LEU A 219 8.46 5.95 7.56
CA LEU A 219 9.34 7.05 7.93
C LEU A 219 9.32 7.32 9.43
N TRP A 220 8.15 7.27 10.08
CA TRP A 220 8.07 7.43 11.53
C TRP A 220 8.75 6.29 12.26
N LEU A 221 8.57 5.04 11.80
CA LEU A 221 9.22 3.87 12.39
C LEU A 221 10.74 3.98 12.27
N ARG A 222 11.26 4.33 11.09
CA ARG A 222 12.70 4.48 10.84
C ARG A 222 13.34 5.67 11.55
N VAL A 223 12.62 6.79 11.71
CA VAL A 223 13.16 8.03 12.28
C VAL A 223 12.97 8.14 13.79
N TYR A 224 11.80 7.73 14.29
CA TYR A 224 11.41 7.92 15.69
C TYR A 224 11.22 6.61 16.48
N GLY A 225 11.14 5.47 15.80
CA GLY A 225 10.87 4.18 16.43
C GLY A 225 9.37 3.86 16.59
N PRO A 226 9.06 2.66 17.10
CA PRO A 226 7.71 2.08 17.03
C PRO A 226 6.68 2.85 17.87
N GLN A 227 7.03 3.26 19.09
CA GLN A 227 6.09 3.95 20.00
C GLN A 227 5.61 5.29 19.42
N GLU A 228 6.54 6.10 18.90
CA GLU A 228 6.20 7.40 18.32
C GLU A 228 5.49 7.22 16.96
N CYS A 229 5.83 6.18 16.19
CA CYS A 229 5.09 5.80 14.98
C CYS A 229 3.60 5.57 15.29
N LEU A 230 3.28 4.73 16.28
CA LEU A 230 1.90 4.43 16.65
C LEU A 230 1.16 5.67 17.17
N LYS A 231 1.80 6.46 18.03
CA LYS A 231 1.24 7.72 18.54
C LYS A 231 0.95 8.73 17.43
N ARG A 232 1.81 8.82 16.42
CA ARG A 232 1.59 9.67 15.25
C ARG A 232 0.47 9.14 14.37
N ALA A 233 0.43 7.82 14.11
CA ALA A 233 -0.66 7.18 13.38
C ALA A 233 -2.03 7.45 14.03
N LEU A 234 -2.14 7.39 15.36
CA LEU A 234 -3.38 7.70 16.09
C LEU A 234 -3.85 9.16 15.95
N LYS A 235 -2.94 10.10 15.69
CA LYS A 235 -3.26 11.52 15.47
C LYS A 235 -3.47 11.84 13.98
N PHE A 236 -3.08 10.93 13.11
CA PHE A 236 -3.09 11.14 11.67
C PHE A 236 -4.52 11.03 11.15
N LYS A 237 -5.13 12.17 10.86
CA LYS A 237 -6.50 12.26 10.35
C LYS A 237 -6.47 12.10 8.84
N ASN A 238 -6.46 10.86 8.36
CA ASN A 238 -6.51 10.57 6.93
C ASN A 238 -7.27 9.27 6.69
N LYS A 239 -8.46 9.40 6.08
CA LYS A 239 -9.33 8.26 5.74
C LYS A 239 -8.84 7.55 4.46
N ASP A 240 -8.18 8.31 3.59
CA ASP A 240 -7.80 7.91 2.22
C ASP A 240 -6.68 6.87 2.17
N CYS A 241 -5.78 6.84 3.15
CA CYS A 241 -4.71 5.83 3.19
C CYS A 241 -5.23 4.39 3.27
N ILE A 242 -6.50 4.22 3.63
CA ILE A 242 -7.15 2.93 3.80
C ILE A 242 -8.23 2.71 2.73
N GLU A 243 -8.89 3.77 2.25
CA GLU A 243 -9.84 3.66 1.14
C GLU A 243 -9.14 3.32 -0.18
N TYR A 244 -7.91 3.81 -0.40
CA TYR A 244 -7.14 3.46 -1.58
C TYR A 244 -6.33 2.18 -1.37
N HIS A 245 -6.77 1.13 -2.05
CA HIS A 245 -6.08 -0.15 -2.16
C HIS A 245 -4.55 -0.02 -2.25
N SER A 246 -4.02 0.83 -3.14
CA SER A 246 -2.56 0.98 -3.35
C SER A 246 -1.76 1.48 -2.13
N CYS A 247 -2.43 2.01 -1.11
CA CYS A 247 -1.83 2.49 0.13
C CYS A 247 -1.89 1.48 1.27
N GLN A 248 -2.80 0.51 1.18
CA GLN A 248 -3.11 -0.40 2.29
C GLN A 248 -1.89 -1.25 2.67
N ILE A 249 -1.14 -1.76 1.69
CA ILE A 249 0.08 -2.56 1.92
C ILE A 249 1.10 -1.81 2.80
N PRO A 250 1.70 -0.69 2.34
CA PRO A 250 2.72 0.00 3.14
C PRO A 250 2.16 0.52 4.46
N TRP A 251 0.86 0.86 4.53
CA TRP A 251 0.24 1.31 5.76
C TRP A 251 0.13 0.17 6.79
N TYR A 252 -0.54 -0.93 6.45
CA TYR A 252 -0.77 -2.04 7.38
C TYR A 252 0.50 -2.80 7.71
N ALA A 253 1.40 -3.01 6.75
CA ALA A 253 2.64 -3.73 7.00
C ALA A 253 3.53 -2.97 7.99
N ASN A 254 3.69 -1.66 7.84
CA ASN A 254 4.51 -0.87 8.75
C ASN A 254 3.84 -0.67 10.12
N LEU A 255 2.50 -0.54 10.19
CA LEU A 255 1.79 -0.51 11.47
C LEU A 255 1.85 -1.87 12.20
N THR A 256 1.79 -2.98 11.46
CA THR A 256 2.00 -4.33 12.01
C THR A 256 3.38 -4.44 12.64
N LEU A 257 4.41 -4.03 11.91
CA LEU A 257 5.78 -4.04 12.41
C LEU A 257 5.94 -3.13 13.63
N ALA A 258 5.35 -1.93 13.61
CA ALA A 258 5.38 -1.01 14.73
C ALA A 258 4.67 -1.56 15.97
N LEU A 259 3.50 -2.21 15.81
CA LEU A 259 2.79 -2.87 16.92
C LEU A 259 3.62 -4.03 17.50
N PHE A 260 4.24 -4.83 16.66
CA PHE A 260 5.09 -5.94 17.09
C PHE A 260 6.33 -5.41 17.85
N ALA A 261 7.05 -4.46 17.26
CA ALA A 261 8.24 -3.87 17.87
C ALA A 261 7.94 -3.05 19.14
N ALA A 262 6.69 -2.60 19.32
CA ALA A 262 6.20 -1.96 20.53
C ALA A 262 5.71 -2.94 21.62
N ASP A 263 5.83 -4.26 21.40
CA ASP A 263 5.32 -5.33 22.26
C ASP A 263 3.80 -5.22 22.49
N HIS A 264 3.06 -4.74 21.49
CA HIS A 264 1.60 -4.69 21.53
C HIS A 264 0.95 -5.93 20.93
N VAL A 265 1.65 -6.62 20.03
CA VAL A 265 1.23 -7.90 19.45
C VAL A 265 2.39 -8.89 19.48
N THR A 266 2.18 -10.02 20.15
CA THR A 266 3.14 -11.13 20.22
C THR A 266 2.49 -12.48 19.97
N THR A 267 1.17 -12.51 19.92
CA THR A 267 0.33 -13.69 19.74
C THR A 267 -0.73 -13.43 18.67
N TYR A 268 -1.48 -14.49 18.34
CA TYR A 268 -2.68 -14.42 17.52
C TYR A 268 -3.90 -14.16 18.41
N ASP A 269 -3.99 -12.94 18.96
CA ASP A 269 -5.11 -12.52 19.79
C ASP A 269 -5.71 -11.25 19.18
N PHE A 270 -6.86 -11.41 18.53
CA PHE A 270 -7.60 -10.32 17.93
C PHE A 270 -9.01 -10.31 18.49
N PRO A 271 -9.56 -9.13 18.83
CA PRO A 271 -10.96 -9.03 19.19
C PRO A 271 -11.85 -9.57 18.05
N GLU A 272 -13.04 -10.09 18.39
CA GLU A 272 -14.06 -10.63 17.46
C GLU A 272 -14.63 -9.60 16.46
N ALA A 273 -13.97 -8.46 16.27
CA ALA A 273 -14.40 -7.40 15.39
C ALA A 273 -14.31 -7.85 13.93
N LYS A 274 -15.46 -7.92 13.27
CA LYS A 274 -15.52 -8.01 11.81
C LYS A 274 -14.84 -6.77 11.22
N PRO A 275 -13.85 -6.93 10.32
CA PRO A 275 -13.30 -5.83 9.53
C PRO A 275 -14.43 -4.99 8.94
N ARG A 276 -14.49 -3.69 9.25
CA ARG A 276 -15.43 -2.77 8.59
C ARG A 276 -14.64 -1.91 7.59
N PRO A 277 -14.74 -2.20 6.28
CA PRO A 277 -13.91 -1.53 5.26
C PRO A 277 -14.21 -0.03 5.06
N ALA A 278 -15.20 0.56 5.74
CA ALA A 278 -15.62 1.95 5.54
C ALA A 278 -15.62 2.80 6.83
N ASN A 279 -14.79 2.46 7.82
CA ASN A 279 -14.72 3.24 9.06
C ASN A 279 -13.75 4.44 8.90
N PRO A 280 -14.21 5.70 9.06
CA PRO A 280 -13.31 6.86 9.06
C PRO A 280 -12.23 6.83 10.14
N ASP A 281 -12.44 6.06 11.22
CA ASP A 281 -11.48 5.86 12.32
C ASP A 281 -10.66 4.57 12.16
N PHE A 282 -10.56 4.02 10.95
CA PHE A 282 -9.94 2.70 10.74
C PHE A 282 -8.47 2.63 11.19
N THR A 283 -7.65 3.67 10.98
CA THR A 283 -6.27 3.69 11.55
C THR A 283 -6.28 3.53 13.05
N LYS A 284 -7.21 4.23 13.72
CA LYS A 284 -7.36 4.17 15.17
C LYS A 284 -7.79 2.77 15.61
N GLU A 285 -8.71 2.14 14.89
CA GLU A 285 -9.11 0.75 15.11
C GLU A 285 -7.93 -0.23 14.90
N ALA A 286 -7.21 -0.11 13.79
CA ALA A 286 -6.05 -0.94 13.47
C ALA A 286 -4.95 -0.87 14.54
N VAL A 287 -4.73 0.31 15.14
CA VAL A 287 -3.72 0.52 16.19
C VAL A 287 -4.25 0.18 17.58
N GLN A 288 -5.39 0.74 18.00
CA GLN A 288 -5.92 0.57 19.36
C GLN A 288 -6.43 -0.85 19.62
N SER A 289 -7.10 -1.45 18.63
CA SER A 289 -7.58 -2.83 18.69
C SER A 289 -6.54 -3.82 18.19
N ARG A 290 -5.34 -3.35 17.82
CA ARG A 290 -4.19 -4.18 17.38
C ARG A 290 -4.51 -5.05 16.16
N MET A 291 -5.40 -4.58 15.29
CA MET A 291 -5.93 -5.32 14.14
C MET A 291 -5.09 -5.18 12.87
N ALA A 292 -4.08 -4.29 12.83
CA ALA A 292 -3.24 -4.11 11.64
C ALA A 292 -2.62 -5.42 11.09
N PRO A 293 -2.11 -6.36 11.92
CA PRO A 293 -1.59 -7.63 11.43
C PRO A 293 -2.66 -8.46 10.72
N LEU A 294 -3.89 -8.51 11.25
CA LEU A 294 -4.98 -9.25 10.64
C LEU A 294 -5.41 -8.62 9.31
N TYR A 295 -5.46 -7.30 9.24
CA TYR A 295 -5.75 -6.58 7.98
C TYR A 295 -4.70 -6.84 6.91
N LEU A 296 -3.42 -6.85 7.29
CA LEU A 296 -2.34 -7.20 6.37
C LEU A 296 -2.50 -8.63 5.83
N LEU A 297 -2.73 -9.60 6.72
CA LEU A 297 -2.81 -11.02 6.35
C LEU A 297 -4.00 -11.33 5.43
N ARG A 298 -5.18 -10.76 5.74
CA ARG A 298 -6.41 -11.05 5.00
C ARG A 298 -6.43 -10.35 3.64
N ASN A 299 -5.99 -9.10 3.59
CA ASN A 299 -6.13 -8.29 2.38
C ASN A 299 -4.89 -8.36 1.47
N HIS A 300 -3.72 -8.71 2.03
CA HIS A 300 -2.44 -8.69 1.29
C HIS A 300 -1.53 -9.90 1.64
N PRO A 301 -2.02 -11.15 1.51
CA PRO A 301 -1.25 -12.33 1.87
C PRO A 301 0.09 -12.46 1.11
N LEU A 302 0.15 -11.98 -0.14
CA LEU A 302 1.39 -12.00 -0.94
C LEU A 302 2.54 -11.21 -0.30
N VAL A 303 2.23 -10.12 0.42
CA VAL A 303 3.25 -9.36 1.17
C VAL A 303 3.86 -10.23 2.25
N CYS A 304 3.03 -10.97 2.97
CA CYS A 304 3.47 -11.88 4.02
C CYS A 304 4.31 -13.03 3.46
N GLU A 305 3.88 -13.62 2.34
CA GLU A 305 4.62 -14.68 1.67
C GLU A 305 6.02 -14.23 1.25
N LEU A 306 6.13 -13.03 0.66
CA LEU A 306 7.40 -12.48 0.20
C LEU A 306 8.33 -12.09 1.34
N LEU A 307 7.82 -11.38 2.36
CA LEU A 307 8.63 -10.97 3.53
C LEU A 307 9.16 -12.17 4.30
N THR A 308 8.32 -13.20 4.46
CA THR A 308 8.72 -14.40 5.21
C THR A 308 9.59 -15.33 4.39
N GLY A 309 9.59 -15.22 3.06
CA GLY A 309 10.30 -16.13 2.14
C GLY A 309 9.53 -17.42 1.84
N MET A 310 8.22 -17.47 2.12
CA MET A 310 7.33 -18.54 1.64
C MET A 310 7.19 -18.50 0.12
N ARG A 311 7.22 -17.30 -0.46
CA ARG A 311 7.36 -17.05 -1.89
C ARG A 311 8.73 -16.42 -2.16
N ARG A 312 9.37 -16.82 -3.25
CA ARG A 312 10.66 -16.24 -3.65
C ARG A 312 10.46 -14.81 -4.13
N MET A 313 11.37 -13.91 -3.77
CA MET A 313 11.33 -12.54 -4.25
C MET A 313 11.49 -12.51 -5.78
N PRO A 314 10.54 -11.93 -6.53
CA PRO A 314 10.69 -11.79 -7.96
C PRO A 314 11.75 -10.73 -8.30
N GLY A 315 12.43 -10.92 -9.42
CA GLY A 315 13.33 -9.95 -10.01
C GLY A 315 12.67 -9.17 -11.14
N GLY A 316 13.43 -8.27 -11.75
CA GLY A 316 13.00 -7.57 -12.96
C GLY A 316 12.76 -6.08 -12.76
N LYS A 317 12.37 -5.42 -13.85
CA LYS A 317 12.10 -3.98 -13.85
C LYS A 317 10.77 -3.72 -13.17
N ILE A 318 10.69 -2.68 -12.34
CA ILE A 318 9.41 -2.22 -11.80
C ILE A 318 8.71 -1.42 -12.91
N PRO A 319 7.56 -1.86 -13.44
CA PRO A 319 6.86 -1.10 -14.45
C PRO A 319 6.33 0.21 -13.86
N THR A 320 6.18 1.23 -14.71
CA THR A 320 5.72 2.56 -14.30
C THR A 320 4.30 2.54 -13.76
N ASN A 321 3.49 1.58 -14.23
CA ASN A 321 2.14 1.34 -13.76
C ASN A 321 2.13 0.06 -12.95
N VAL A 322 1.52 0.12 -11.78
CA VAL A 322 1.40 -1.02 -10.88
C VAL A 322 -0.08 -1.31 -10.69
N PRO A 323 -0.53 -2.58 -10.81
CA PRO A 323 -1.95 -2.93 -10.66
C PRO A 323 -2.42 -2.70 -9.22
N GLY A 324 -3.67 -3.04 -8.91
CA GLY A 324 -4.28 -2.87 -7.58
C GLY A 324 -3.53 -3.58 -6.43
N SER A 325 -4.04 -3.42 -5.20
CA SER A 325 -3.40 -3.91 -3.96
C SER A 325 -3.31 -5.41 -3.79
N GLU A 326 -4.00 -6.14 -4.66
CA GLU A 326 -3.95 -7.61 -4.70
C GLU A 326 -2.82 -8.11 -5.62
N SER A 327 -2.17 -7.21 -6.38
CA SER A 327 -1.12 -7.61 -7.32
C SER A 327 0.17 -8.01 -6.61
N LEU A 328 0.82 -9.03 -7.16
CA LEU A 328 2.13 -9.49 -6.73
C LEU A 328 3.15 -8.36 -6.84
N LEU A 329 3.03 -7.53 -7.88
CA LEU A 329 3.94 -6.41 -8.08
C LEU A 329 3.89 -5.41 -6.91
N GLN A 330 2.72 -5.00 -6.41
CA GLN A 330 2.67 -4.10 -5.25
C GLN A 330 3.32 -4.72 -4.02
N ALA A 331 3.06 -6.00 -3.78
CA ALA A 331 3.63 -6.73 -2.66
C ALA A 331 5.17 -6.80 -2.77
N ALA A 332 5.68 -7.09 -3.97
CA ALA A 332 7.12 -7.15 -4.26
C ALA A 332 7.81 -5.79 -4.14
N VAL A 333 7.17 -4.69 -4.56
CA VAL A 333 7.73 -3.34 -4.40
C VAL A 333 7.82 -2.96 -2.93
N TYR A 334 6.78 -3.23 -2.13
CA TYR A 334 6.84 -3.01 -0.69
C TYR A 334 7.95 -3.84 -0.04
N ALA A 335 7.97 -5.15 -0.31
CA ALA A 335 8.97 -6.03 0.28
C ALA A 335 10.39 -5.62 -0.13
N THR A 336 10.62 -5.24 -1.39
CA THR A 336 11.91 -4.71 -1.85
C THR A 336 12.34 -3.46 -1.07
N SER A 337 11.39 -2.59 -0.72
CA SER A 337 11.67 -1.30 -0.06
C SER A 337 11.82 -1.40 1.46
N CYS A 338 11.20 -2.41 2.08
CA CYS A 338 11.03 -2.46 3.53
C CYS A 338 11.50 -3.77 4.18
N LEU A 339 11.94 -4.78 3.43
CA LEU A 339 12.40 -6.05 4.01
C LEU A 339 13.52 -5.84 5.04
N ASP A 340 14.43 -4.92 4.78
CA ASP A 340 15.51 -4.55 5.70
C ASP A 340 14.98 -4.14 7.08
N LEU A 341 13.85 -3.43 7.13
CA LEU A 341 13.22 -2.98 8.36
C LEU A 341 12.65 -4.14 9.17
N TRP A 342 12.09 -5.14 8.49
CA TRP A 342 11.61 -6.38 9.10
C TRP A 342 12.78 -7.25 9.59
N GLU A 343 13.84 -7.38 8.81
CA GLU A 343 15.05 -8.14 9.19
C GLU A 343 15.77 -7.52 10.39
N GLN A 344 15.80 -6.19 10.47
CA GLN A 344 16.40 -5.46 11.59
C GLN A 344 15.55 -5.49 12.87
N THR A 345 14.31 -5.98 12.82
CA THR A 345 13.42 -6.10 13.98
C THR A 345 13.41 -7.54 14.49
N PRO A 346 14.08 -7.86 15.61
CA PRO A 346 14.26 -9.24 16.07
C PRO A 346 12.92 -9.97 16.26
N GLY A 347 12.79 -11.14 15.64
CA GLY A 347 11.60 -11.99 15.74
C GLY A 347 10.41 -11.56 14.88
N ALA A 348 10.45 -10.42 14.19
CA ALA A 348 9.31 -9.92 13.41
C ALA A 348 8.93 -10.83 12.24
N LEU A 349 9.92 -11.34 11.51
CA LEU A 349 9.68 -12.27 10.40
C LEU A 349 9.18 -13.64 10.89
N GLU A 350 9.65 -14.13 12.05
CA GLU A 350 9.15 -15.36 12.65
C GLU A 350 7.69 -15.18 13.12
N TYR A 351 7.39 -14.05 13.76
CA TYR A 351 6.03 -13.67 14.13
C TYR A 351 5.12 -13.62 12.90
N LEU A 352 5.51 -12.93 11.83
CA LEU A 352 4.72 -12.81 10.61
C LEU A 352 4.53 -14.18 9.94
N ARG A 353 5.54 -15.06 9.95
CA ARG A 353 5.43 -16.42 9.45
C ARG A 353 4.43 -17.25 10.24
N LYS A 354 4.50 -17.23 11.58
CA LYS A 354 3.52 -17.93 12.44
C LYS A 354 2.12 -17.41 12.22
N MET A 355 1.95 -16.09 12.12
CA MET A 355 0.68 -15.43 11.79
C MET A 355 0.11 -15.95 10.46
N THR A 356 0.93 -15.96 9.41
CA THR A 356 0.56 -16.42 8.06
C THR A 356 0.17 -17.89 8.04
N ASN A 357 1.02 -18.76 8.62
CA ASN A 357 0.75 -20.19 8.72
C ASN A 357 -0.54 -20.48 9.49
N THR A 358 -0.78 -19.75 10.59
CA THR A 358 -1.98 -19.89 11.42
C THR A 358 -3.24 -19.56 10.63
N GLN A 359 -3.23 -18.44 9.88
CA GLN A 359 -4.36 -18.02 9.06
C GLN A 359 -4.62 -19.03 7.92
N ILE A 360 -3.60 -19.43 7.16
CA ILE A 360 -3.72 -20.39 6.06
C ILE A 360 -4.25 -21.74 6.57
N LEU A 361 -3.72 -22.21 7.72
CA LEU A 361 -4.17 -23.45 8.35
C LEU A 361 -5.65 -23.38 8.72
N GLY A 362 -6.08 -22.28 9.37
CA GLY A 362 -7.47 -22.03 9.70
C GLY A 362 -8.37 -21.98 8.45
N ASP A 363 -8.01 -21.22 7.42
CA ASP A 363 -8.79 -21.08 6.19
C ASP A 363 -8.96 -22.43 5.46
N LYS A 364 -7.90 -23.24 5.39
CA LYS A 364 -7.96 -24.58 4.79
C LYS A 364 -8.86 -25.51 5.60
N MET A 365 -8.75 -25.48 6.93
CA MET A 365 -9.61 -26.30 7.79
C MET A 365 -11.08 -25.86 7.75
N ALA A 366 -11.36 -24.56 7.62
CA ALA A 366 -12.72 -24.03 7.49
C ALA A 366 -13.38 -24.49 6.18
N LYS A 367 -12.67 -24.40 5.05
CA LYS A 367 -13.15 -24.88 3.74
C LYS A 367 -13.35 -26.40 3.72
N GLY A 368 -12.54 -27.12 4.49
CA GLY A 368 -12.59 -28.56 4.65
C GLY A 368 -13.83 -29.14 5.35
N VAL A 369 -14.67 -28.28 5.93
CA VAL A 369 -15.92 -28.70 6.60
C VAL A 369 -17.03 -29.05 5.61
N ASP A 370 -16.83 -28.83 4.30
CA ASP A 370 -17.76 -29.33 3.28
C ASP A 370 -17.71 -30.87 3.21
N MET A 371 -18.65 -31.50 3.92
CA MET A 371 -18.79 -32.95 4.03
C MET A 371 -19.06 -33.65 2.69
N THR A 372 -19.26 -32.91 1.60
CA THR A 372 -19.54 -33.48 0.28
C THR A 372 -18.29 -33.86 -0.52
N ASN A 373 -17.09 -33.33 -0.18
CA ASN A 373 -15.85 -33.64 -0.90
C ASN A 373 -14.60 -33.64 0.02
N PRO A 374 -14.38 -34.70 0.82
CA PRO A 374 -13.53 -34.67 2.02
C PRO A 374 -12.02 -34.83 1.78
N ILE A 375 -11.49 -34.55 0.58
CA ILE A 375 -10.05 -34.74 0.32
C ILE A 375 -9.29 -33.48 0.69
N ILE A 376 -9.11 -33.26 1.99
CA ILE A 376 -8.13 -32.30 2.48
C ILE A 376 -6.76 -33.00 2.45
N GLU A 377 -5.82 -32.39 1.75
CA GLU A 377 -4.45 -32.85 1.78
C GLU A 377 -3.85 -32.55 3.18
N VAL A 378 -3.64 -33.61 3.96
CA VAL A 378 -3.13 -33.52 5.33
C VAL A 378 -1.67 -33.02 5.35
N ALA A 379 -0.84 -33.48 4.41
CA ALA A 379 0.59 -33.18 4.40
C ALA A 379 0.91 -31.66 4.34
N PRO A 380 0.26 -30.85 3.48
CA PRO A 380 0.39 -29.39 3.53
C PRO A 380 0.02 -28.77 4.89
N LEU A 381 -1.00 -29.28 5.58
CA LEU A 381 -1.39 -28.76 6.90
C LEU A 381 -0.34 -29.06 7.95
N LEU A 382 0.20 -30.28 7.95
CA LEU A 382 1.26 -30.67 8.89
C LEU A 382 2.52 -29.83 8.68
N LYS A 383 2.86 -29.52 7.42
CA LYS A 383 3.99 -28.63 7.12
C LYS A 383 3.80 -27.24 7.73
N LEU A 384 2.60 -26.66 7.66
CA LEU A 384 2.33 -25.35 8.28
C LEU A 384 2.53 -25.39 9.80
N ILE A 385 2.10 -26.47 10.46
CA ILE A 385 2.29 -26.65 11.90
C ILE A 385 3.79 -26.77 12.22
N ASP A 386 4.53 -27.56 11.44
CA ASP A 386 5.97 -27.77 11.63
C ASP A 386 6.80 -26.50 11.35
N ASP A 387 6.36 -25.67 10.39
CA ASP A 387 6.96 -24.36 10.09
C ASP A 387 6.58 -23.26 11.12
N GLY A 388 5.76 -23.61 12.11
CA GLY A 388 5.37 -22.78 13.24
C GLY A 388 4.01 -22.09 13.07
N ILE A 389 3.18 -22.18 14.10
CA ILE A 389 1.86 -21.55 14.21
C ILE A 389 1.62 -20.98 15.62
N PHE A 390 0.51 -20.27 15.80
CA PHE A 390 -0.10 -20.01 17.10
C PHE A 390 -1.18 -21.07 17.36
N PRO A 391 -0.89 -22.14 18.12
CA PRO A 391 -1.77 -23.32 18.22
C PRO A 391 -3.08 -23.05 18.95
N ASN A 392 -3.12 -21.97 19.74
CA ASN A 392 -4.28 -21.52 20.52
C ASN A 392 -5.04 -20.37 19.85
N ALA A 393 -4.68 -20.03 18.61
CA ALA A 393 -5.35 -19.00 17.84
C ALA A 393 -6.81 -19.35 17.59
N LEU A 394 -7.67 -18.35 17.74
CA LEU A 394 -9.02 -18.39 17.22
C LEU A 394 -8.96 -18.09 15.72
N HIS A 395 -9.45 -18.99 14.89
CA HIS A 395 -9.58 -18.72 13.46
C HIS A 395 -10.62 -17.61 13.24
N ILE A 396 -10.29 -16.64 12.39
CA ILE A 396 -11.14 -15.49 12.08
C ILE A 396 -11.56 -15.60 10.61
N GLY A 397 -12.54 -16.46 10.35
CA GLY A 397 -13.11 -16.67 9.01
C GLY A 397 -14.13 -15.60 8.61
N GLU A 398 -14.74 -15.76 7.43
CA GLU A 398 -15.88 -14.94 6.99
C GLU A 398 -17.20 -15.37 7.64
N GLU A 399 -17.34 -16.66 7.92
CA GLU A 399 -18.48 -17.23 8.63
C GLU A 399 -18.26 -17.15 10.16
N ALA A 400 -19.32 -16.85 10.89
CA ALA A 400 -19.28 -16.33 12.27
C ALA A 400 -18.76 -17.29 13.37
N SER A 401 -18.16 -18.44 13.03
CA SER A 401 -17.59 -19.37 14.01
C SER A 401 -16.11 -19.09 14.24
N HIS A 402 -15.83 -18.21 15.20
CA HIS A 402 -14.50 -18.03 15.80
C HIS A 402 -14.16 -19.26 16.63
N GLU A 403 -13.42 -20.21 16.06
CA GLU A 403 -13.06 -21.45 16.74
C GLU A 403 -11.55 -21.62 16.84
N PRO A 404 -11.04 -22.17 17.97
CA PRO A 404 -9.65 -22.58 18.08
C PRO A 404 -9.30 -23.60 17.00
N LEU A 405 -8.08 -23.54 16.48
CA LEU A 405 -7.58 -24.50 15.49
C LEU A 405 -7.79 -25.96 15.92
N LEU A 406 -7.64 -26.25 17.22
CA LEU A 406 -7.86 -27.59 17.77
C LEU A 406 -9.32 -28.05 17.65
N HIS A 407 -10.30 -27.16 17.82
CA HIS A 407 -11.71 -27.48 17.65
C HIS A 407 -12.04 -27.76 16.18
N MET A 408 -11.41 -27.02 15.27
CA MET A 408 -11.58 -27.20 13.82
C MET A 408 -10.96 -28.51 13.32
N ALA A 409 -9.82 -28.92 13.90
CA ALA A 409 -9.09 -30.14 13.52
C ALA A 409 -9.93 -31.42 13.66
N ILE A 410 -10.92 -31.43 14.57
CA ILE A 410 -11.82 -32.57 14.84
C ILE A 410 -12.63 -32.97 13.60
N PHE A 411 -12.92 -32.00 12.72
CA PHE A 411 -13.72 -32.20 11.52
C PHE A 411 -12.90 -32.63 10.29
N GLN A 412 -11.58 -32.62 10.37
CA GLN A 412 -10.70 -32.79 9.21
C GLN A 412 -10.51 -34.27 8.89
N ARG A 413 -11.50 -34.89 8.22
CA ARG A 413 -11.46 -36.33 7.90
C ARG A 413 -11.21 -36.55 6.40
N PRO A 414 -10.33 -37.50 6.03
CA PRO A 414 -9.44 -38.28 6.89
C PRO A 414 -8.27 -37.44 7.45
N GLY A 415 -7.70 -37.81 8.59
CA GLY A 415 -6.48 -37.18 9.14
C GLY A 415 -6.65 -36.34 10.42
N ALA A 416 -7.84 -36.27 11.00
CA ALA A 416 -8.10 -35.48 12.21
C ALA A 416 -7.13 -35.84 13.35
N ASP A 417 -6.91 -37.13 13.61
CA ASP A 417 -6.06 -37.56 14.72
C ASP A 417 -4.60 -37.08 14.57
N ILE A 418 -4.01 -37.18 13.37
CA ILE A 418 -2.62 -36.75 13.16
C ILE A 418 -2.46 -35.23 13.25
N ILE A 419 -3.46 -34.47 12.78
CA ILE A 419 -3.47 -33.00 12.89
C ILE A 419 -3.60 -32.60 14.36
N ILE A 420 -4.52 -33.22 15.11
CA ILE A 420 -4.72 -32.98 16.55
C ILE A 420 -3.44 -33.27 17.34
N GLU A 421 -2.79 -34.41 17.09
CA GLU A 421 -1.54 -34.77 17.75
C GLU A 421 -0.45 -33.72 17.50
N LYS A 422 -0.33 -33.25 16.25
CA LYS A 422 0.62 -32.20 15.86
C LYS A 422 0.29 -30.85 16.49
N LEU A 423 -0.98 -30.45 16.56
CA LEU A 423 -1.40 -29.22 17.24
C LEU A 423 -1.09 -29.28 18.73
N ILE A 424 -1.37 -30.40 19.40
CA ILE A 424 -1.05 -30.59 20.82
C ILE A 424 0.47 -30.53 21.04
N ALA A 425 1.25 -31.19 20.17
CA ALA A 425 2.71 -31.13 20.22
C ALA A 425 3.25 -29.70 20.01
N ALA A 426 2.57 -28.89 19.20
CA ALA A 426 2.88 -27.47 19.01
C ALA A 426 2.44 -26.57 20.19
N GLY A 427 1.72 -27.12 21.19
CA GLY A 427 1.29 -26.39 22.39
C GLY A 427 -0.19 -26.00 22.43
N ALA A 428 -1.06 -26.67 21.64
CA ALA A 428 -2.50 -26.44 21.71
C ALA A 428 -3.06 -26.85 23.08
N ASN A 429 -3.80 -25.94 23.70
CA ASN A 429 -4.46 -26.14 24.97
C ASN A 429 -5.81 -26.82 24.75
N VAL A 430 -5.87 -28.10 25.09
CA VAL A 430 -7.09 -28.92 24.97
C VAL A 430 -8.27 -28.35 25.76
N LYS A 431 -8.01 -27.56 26.81
CA LYS A 431 -9.00 -27.00 27.74
C LYS A 431 -9.57 -25.65 27.30
N ILE A 432 -9.18 -25.12 26.14
CA ILE A 432 -9.78 -23.89 25.61
C ILE A 432 -11.29 -24.10 25.43
N GLN A 433 -12.06 -23.14 25.93
CA GLN A 433 -13.51 -23.11 25.86
C GLN A 433 -13.97 -22.09 24.82
N VAL A 434 -15.00 -22.44 24.06
CA VAL A 434 -15.72 -21.52 23.17
C VAL A 434 -17.20 -21.46 23.53
N GLY A 435 -17.82 -20.30 23.32
CA GLY A 435 -19.24 -20.08 23.59
C GLY A 435 -19.64 -20.50 25.01
N PRO A 436 -20.65 -21.39 25.20
CA PRO A 436 -21.15 -21.80 26.52
C PRO A 436 -20.24 -22.80 27.27
N GLY A 437 -18.92 -22.74 27.04
CA GLY A 437 -17.95 -23.64 27.69
C GLY A 437 -17.56 -24.87 26.88
N LEU A 438 -17.83 -24.90 25.56
CA LEU A 438 -17.52 -26.04 24.70
C LEU A 438 -16.01 -26.19 24.49
N THR A 439 -15.47 -27.36 24.78
CA THR A 439 -14.04 -27.68 24.63
C THR A 439 -13.82 -28.60 23.44
N ALA A 440 -12.56 -28.79 23.04
CA ALA A 440 -12.20 -29.77 22.03
C ALA A 440 -12.67 -31.18 22.43
N LEU A 441 -12.64 -31.52 23.72
CA LEU A 441 -13.14 -32.81 24.23
C LEU A 441 -14.65 -33.00 23.94
N HIS A 442 -15.48 -31.98 24.16
CA HIS A 442 -16.91 -32.09 23.90
C HIS A 442 -17.20 -32.42 22.43
N LYS A 443 -16.52 -31.75 21.50
CA LYS A 443 -16.62 -32.02 20.06
C LYS A 443 -16.09 -33.42 19.71
N ALA A 444 -14.94 -33.81 20.26
CA ALA A 444 -14.33 -35.12 20.06
C ALA A 444 -15.27 -36.26 20.49
N CYS A 445 -15.93 -36.12 21.65
CA CYS A 445 -16.96 -37.04 22.13
C CYS A 445 -18.14 -37.14 21.17
N TYR A 446 -18.68 -35.99 20.75
CA TYR A 446 -19.87 -35.94 19.89
C TYR A 446 -19.62 -36.62 18.52
N TYR A 447 -18.46 -36.38 17.92
CA TYR A 447 -18.11 -36.93 16.61
C TYR A 447 -17.37 -38.27 16.66
N ALA A 448 -17.07 -38.81 17.85
CA ALA A 448 -16.27 -40.03 18.04
C ALA A 448 -14.92 -40.01 17.29
N CYS A 449 -14.15 -38.93 17.43
CA CYS A 449 -12.78 -38.78 16.90
C CYS A 449 -11.87 -38.04 17.87
N GLY A 450 -10.58 -37.87 17.52
CA GLY A 450 -9.64 -37.07 18.31
C GLY A 450 -9.13 -37.81 19.54
N ARG A 451 -8.68 -39.07 19.37
CA ARG A 451 -8.18 -39.91 20.48
C ARG A 451 -7.12 -39.21 21.32
N ALA A 452 -6.26 -38.42 20.68
CA ALA A 452 -5.22 -37.64 21.33
C ALA A 452 -5.76 -36.55 22.26
N VAL A 453 -6.96 -36.01 22.01
CA VAL A 453 -7.62 -35.07 22.94
C VAL A 453 -7.95 -35.77 24.25
N PHE A 454 -8.49 -36.99 24.20
CA PHE A 454 -8.81 -37.79 25.39
C PHE A 454 -7.57 -38.14 26.22
N ALA A 455 -6.46 -38.49 25.55
CA ALA A 455 -5.23 -38.89 26.22
C ALA A 455 -4.54 -37.74 26.98
N ARG A 456 -4.89 -36.49 26.67
CA ARG A 456 -4.22 -35.28 27.18
C ARG A 456 -5.13 -34.39 28.04
N TRP A 457 -6.41 -34.73 28.14
CA TRP A 457 -7.39 -34.06 28.99
C TRP A 457 -7.13 -34.39 30.47
#